data_AF-A0A382Z9A5-F1
#
_entry.id   AF-A0A382Z9A5-F1
#
_cell.length_a   1.000
_cell.length_b   1.000
_cell.length_c   1.000
_cell.angle_alpha   90.00
_cell.angle_beta   90.00
_cell.angle_gamma   90.00
#
_symmetry.space_group_name_H-M   'P 1'
#
loop_
_entity.id
_entity.type
_entity.pdbx_description
1 polymer ?
#
loop_
_entity_poly.entity_id
_entity_poly.type
_entity_poly.pdbx_seq_one_letter_code
_entity_poly.pdbx_strand_id
1 'polypeptide(L)'
;MKRENVIFSIIFGLIAILSIFLIQPFISYIILAAVLTYTLFPVYSLIRKKTNQPRLSSVISITLVVVLLIIPSFLVAQRLAQEVTGAFSNFELSTVQRLGDYLSGLMGNRVDFQGIIDSFFNEVRESIFEIAPNVIGSIMELVLGLFIMFFVMYYAFRDGEHILLRIKQMLPLETSLKEKLFHEVRTVTQGVLYGQ
;
A
#
# COMPACT_ATOMS: atom_id res chain seq x y z
N MET A 1 39.37 -25.02 -0.80
CA MET A 1 38.22 -24.48 -1.57
C MET A 1 38.75 -23.52 -2.62
N LYS A 2 38.41 -23.71 -3.90
CA LYS A 2 38.87 -22.85 -4.99
C LYS A 2 38.38 -21.41 -4.76
N ARG A 3 39.22 -20.41 -5.07
CA ARG A 3 38.91 -18.97 -4.88
C ARG A 3 37.58 -18.55 -5.54
N GLU A 4 37.21 -19.22 -6.62
CA GLU A 4 35.93 -19.07 -7.33
C GLU A 4 34.70 -19.37 -6.45
N ASN A 5 34.75 -20.42 -5.62
CA ASN A 5 33.62 -20.78 -4.75
C ASN A 5 33.44 -19.77 -3.61
N VAL A 6 34.52 -19.15 -3.13
CA VAL A 6 34.47 -18.12 -2.08
C VAL A 6 33.86 -16.84 -2.65
N ILE A 7 34.28 -16.42 -3.84
CA ILE A 7 33.72 -15.25 -4.53
C ILE A 7 32.24 -15.47 -4.82
N PHE A 8 31.85 -16.65 -5.32
CA PHE A 8 30.45 -17.00 -5.56
C PHE A 8 29.60 -16.92 -4.29
N SER A 9 30.08 -17.48 -3.17
CA SER A 9 29.36 -17.42 -1.89
C SER A 9 29.24 -15.99 -1.34
N ILE A 10 30.26 -15.14 -1.51
CA ILE A 10 30.20 -13.73 -1.10
C ILE A 10 29.17 -12.97 -1.93
N ILE A 11 29.19 -13.12 -3.26
CA ILE A 11 28.22 -12.49 -4.16
C ILE A 11 26.80 -12.98 -3.84
N PHE A 12 26.62 -14.28 -3.64
CA PHE A 12 25.33 -14.85 -3.27
C PHE A 12 24.83 -14.29 -1.93
N GLY A 13 25.69 -14.22 -0.91
CA GLY A 13 25.36 -13.62 0.37
C GLY A 13 24.98 -12.14 0.25
N LEU A 14 25.72 -11.38 -0.57
CA LEU A 14 25.43 -9.97 -0.83
C LEU A 14 24.07 -9.79 -1.52
N ILE A 15 23.77 -10.59 -2.56
CA ILE A 15 22.48 -10.56 -3.26
C ILE A 15 21.35 -10.93 -2.30
N ALA A 16 21.55 -11.94 -1.43
CA ALA A 16 20.55 -12.32 -0.44
C ALA A 16 20.26 -11.19 0.56
N ILE A 17 21.30 -10.51 1.06
CA ILE A 17 21.15 -9.36 1.98
C ILE A 17 20.43 -8.21 1.28
N LEU A 18 20.84 -7.86 0.06
CA LEU A 18 20.19 -6.81 -0.73
C LEU A 18 18.73 -7.13 -1.02
N SER A 19 18.41 -8.41 -1.28
CA SER A 19 17.04 -8.85 -1.50
C SER A 19 16.17 -8.67 -0.26
N ILE A 20 16.70 -8.97 0.93
CA ILE A 20 15.98 -8.75 2.20
C ILE A 20 15.72 -7.25 2.42
N PHE A 21 16.72 -6.40 2.18
CA PHE A 21 16.56 -4.95 2.27
C PHE A 21 15.53 -4.41 1.28
N LEU A 22 15.46 -4.97 0.07
CA LEU A 22 14.48 -4.57 -0.95
C LEU A 22 13.05 -4.96 -0.53
N ILE A 23 12.87 -6.11 0.10
CA ILE A 23 11.55 -6.59 0.55
C ILE A 23 11.11 -5.91 1.84
N GLN A 24 12.04 -5.40 2.67
CA GLN A 24 11.77 -4.76 3.96
C GLN A 24 10.60 -3.76 3.95
N PRO A 25 10.51 -2.76 3.05
CA PRO A 25 9.37 -1.81 3.03
C PRO A 25 8.03 -2.50 2.76
N PHE A 26 8.04 -3.68 2.14
CA PHE A 26 6.85 -4.41 1.74
C PHE A 26 6.39 -5.47 2.75
N ILE A 27 7.11 -5.68 3.85
CA ILE A 27 6.75 -6.68 4.87
C ILE A 27 5.35 -6.42 5.43
N SER A 28 5.00 -5.15 5.69
CA SER A 28 3.65 -4.79 6.16
C SER A 28 2.56 -5.19 5.17
N TYR A 29 2.80 -5.04 3.87
CA TYR A 29 1.87 -5.46 2.82
C TYR A 29 1.75 -6.99 2.73
N ILE A 30 2.86 -7.73 2.94
CA ILE A 30 2.84 -9.20 2.99
C ILE A 30 2.04 -9.69 4.21
N ILE A 31 2.21 -9.06 5.37
CA ILE A 31 1.43 -9.38 6.59
C ILE A 31 -0.05 -9.08 6.34
N LEU A 32 -0.36 -7.91 5.77
CA LEU A 32 -1.73 -7.54 5.44
C LEU A 32 -2.35 -8.50 4.44
N ALA A 33 -1.59 -8.97 3.43
CA ALA A 33 -2.01 -10.01 2.51
C ALA A 33 -2.37 -11.32 3.25
N ALA A 34 -1.54 -11.75 4.20
CA ALA A 34 -1.78 -12.97 4.97
C ALA A 34 -3.06 -12.84 5.82
N VAL A 35 -3.22 -11.71 6.50
CA VAL A 35 -4.41 -11.37 7.30
C VAL A 35 -5.67 -11.35 6.43
N LEU A 36 -5.67 -10.56 5.34
CA LEU A 36 -6.80 -10.45 4.44
C LEU A 36 -7.14 -11.79 3.79
N THR A 37 -6.14 -12.57 3.39
CA THR A 37 -6.37 -13.92 2.82
C THR A 37 -7.06 -14.82 3.83
N TYR A 38 -6.61 -14.81 5.08
CA TYR A 38 -7.24 -15.61 6.13
C TYR A 38 -8.69 -15.19 6.39
N THR A 39 -8.94 -13.88 6.53
CA THR A 39 -10.26 -13.32 6.80
C THR A 39 -11.23 -13.49 5.62
N LEU A 40 -10.74 -13.41 4.38
CA LEU A 40 -11.54 -13.55 3.16
C LEU A 40 -11.57 -14.97 2.61
N PHE A 41 -10.90 -15.92 3.25
CA PHE A 41 -11.00 -17.34 2.93
C PHE A 41 -12.45 -17.86 2.81
N PRO A 42 -13.42 -17.50 3.69
CA PRO A 42 -14.82 -17.89 3.50
C PRO A 42 -15.39 -17.40 2.15
N VAL A 43 -15.13 -16.15 1.76
CA VAL A 43 -15.59 -15.57 0.49
C VAL A 43 -14.96 -16.33 -0.69
N TYR A 44 -13.64 -16.55 -0.64
CA TYR A 44 -12.93 -17.36 -1.63
C TYR A 44 -13.52 -18.77 -1.75
N SER A 45 -13.84 -19.41 -0.63
CA SER A 45 -14.40 -20.78 -0.62
C SER A 45 -15.78 -20.85 -1.27
N LEU A 46 -16.62 -19.83 -1.10
CA LEU A 46 -17.95 -19.73 -1.75
C LEU A 46 -17.79 -19.58 -3.26
N ILE A 47 -16.86 -18.73 -3.70
CA ILE A 47 -16.55 -18.53 -5.12
C ILE A 47 -15.97 -19.81 -5.73
N ARG A 48 -15.08 -20.50 -5.01
CA ARG A 48 -14.46 -21.78 -5.42
C ARG A 48 -15.49 -22.88 -5.62
N LYS A 49 -16.45 -23.02 -4.71
CA LYS A 49 -17.56 -23.98 -4.85
C LYS A 49 -18.39 -23.74 -6.11
N LYS A 50 -18.58 -22.47 -6.52
CA LYS A 50 -19.38 -22.12 -7.70
C LYS A 50 -18.60 -22.23 -9.02
N THR A 51 -17.30 -21.94 -9.00
CA THR A 51 -16.49 -21.84 -10.23
C THR A 51 -15.73 -23.14 -10.52
N ASN A 52 -15.54 -24.00 -9.52
CA ASN A 52 -14.82 -25.29 -9.58
C ASN A 52 -13.36 -25.21 -10.09
N GLN A 53 -12.86 -24.00 -10.35
CA GLN A 53 -11.49 -23.73 -10.81
C GLN A 53 -10.77 -22.81 -9.81
N PRO A 54 -9.65 -23.25 -9.21
CA PRO A 54 -8.94 -22.46 -8.20
C PRO A 54 -8.36 -21.16 -8.77
N ARG A 55 -7.84 -21.17 -10.00
CA ARG A 55 -7.26 -19.98 -10.66
C ARG A 55 -8.31 -18.86 -10.81
N LEU A 56 -9.47 -19.17 -11.39
CA LEU A 56 -10.54 -18.19 -11.58
C LEU A 56 -11.07 -17.69 -10.24
N SER A 57 -11.22 -18.58 -9.26
CA SER A 57 -11.74 -18.21 -7.94
C SER A 57 -10.83 -17.24 -7.20
N SER A 58 -9.51 -17.44 -7.29
CA SER A 58 -8.53 -16.52 -6.70
C SER A 58 -8.56 -15.17 -7.41
N VAL A 59 -8.62 -15.14 -8.74
CA VAL A 59 -8.70 -13.88 -9.51
C VAL A 59 -9.97 -13.12 -9.15
N ILE A 60 -11.13 -13.78 -9.14
CA ILE A 60 -12.41 -13.14 -8.79
C ILE A 60 -12.37 -12.58 -7.36
N SER A 61 -11.80 -13.33 -6.42
CA SER A 61 -11.68 -12.88 -5.02
C SER A 61 -10.79 -11.65 -4.91
N ILE A 62 -9.65 -11.62 -5.62
CA ILE A 62 -8.75 -10.46 -5.64
C ILE A 62 -9.42 -9.27 -6.30
N THR A 63 -10.07 -9.46 -7.45
CA THR A 63 -10.82 -8.39 -8.12
C THR A 63 -11.86 -7.79 -7.18
N LEU A 64 -12.58 -8.63 -6.42
CA LEU A 64 -13.54 -8.15 -5.43
C LEU A 64 -12.86 -7.31 -4.34
N VAL A 65 -11.70 -7.73 -3.82
CA VAL A 65 -10.92 -6.96 -2.84
C VAL A 65 -10.42 -5.64 -3.42
N VAL A 66 -9.89 -5.67 -4.65
CA VAL A 66 -9.42 -4.47 -5.36
C VAL A 66 -10.55 -3.47 -5.51
N VAL A 67 -11.73 -3.92 -5.96
CA VAL A 67 -12.92 -3.07 -6.08
C VAL A 67 -13.35 -2.50 -4.72
N LEU A 68 -13.37 -3.35 -3.69
CA LEU A 68 -13.75 -2.96 -2.34
C LEU A 68 -12.79 -1.96 -1.70
N LEU A 69 -11.51 -1.96 -2.08
CA LEU A 69 -10.52 -0.99 -1.60
C LEU A 69 -10.45 0.28 -2.46
N ILE A 70 -10.48 0.14 -3.80
CA ILE A 70 -10.32 1.28 -4.72
C ILE A 70 -11.53 2.21 -4.66
N ILE A 71 -12.76 1.68 -4.65
CA ILE A 71 -13.97 2.52 -4.63
C ILE A 71 -13.99 3.50 -3.44
N PRO A 72 -13.89 3.06 -2.17
CA PRO A 72 -13.92 3.98 -1.04
C PRO A 72 -12.71 4.91 -1.04
N SER A 73 -11.52 4.41 -1.42
CA SER A 73 -10.32 5.25 -1.50
C SER A 73 -10.49 6.38 -2.52
N PHE A 74 -11.06 6.08 -3.68
CA PHE A 74 -11.35 7.06 -4.72
C PHE A 74 -12.38 8.09 -4.26
N LEU A 75 -13.45 7.66 -3.59
CA LEU A 75 -14.45 8.57 -3.03
C LEU A 75 -13.84 9.52 -1.99
N VAL A 76 -13.01 9.01 -1.08
CA VAL A 76 -12.31 9.83 -0.08
C VAL A 76 -11.35 10.81 -0.76
N ALA A 77 -10.54 10.35 -1.71
CA ALA A 77 -9.63 11.20 -2.47
C ALA A 77 -10.36 12.31 -3.23
N GLN A 78 -11.53 12.01 -3.82
CA GLN A 78 -12.36 13.00 -4.50
C GLN A 78 -12.86 14.07 -3.54
N ARG A 79 -13.33 13.68 -2.34
CA ARG A 79 -13.81 14.64 -1.32
C ARG A 79 -12.68 15.53 -0.82
N LEU A 80 -11.52 14.95 -0.52
CA LEU A 80 -10.33 15.70 -0.12
C LEU A 80 -9.88 16.67 -1.23
N ALA A 81 -9.86 16.24 -2.48
CA ALA A 81 -9.51 17.11 -3.60
C ALA A 81 -10.49 18.28 -3.76
N GLN A 82 -11.80 18.05 -3.58
CA GLN A 82 -12.82 19.09 -3.60
C GLN A 82 -12.70 20.05 -2.42
N GLU A 83 -12.35 19.56 -1.23
CA GLU A 83 -12.17 20.38 -0.04
C GLU A 83 -10.92 21.26 -0.14
N VAL A 84 -9.81 20.69 -0.63
CA VAL A 84 -8.57 21.41 -0.90
C VAL A 84 -8.81 22.49 -1.97
N THR A 85 -9.37 22.11 -3.13
CA THR A 85 -9.65 23.07 -4.21
C THR A 85 -10.71 24.10 -3.83
N GLY A 86 -11.71 23.73 -3.03
CA GLY A 86 -12.74 24.64 -2.50
C GLY A 86 -12.20 25.65 -1.50
N ALA A 87 -11.27 25.23 -0.63
CA ALA A 87 -10.54 26.13 0.26
C ALA A 87 -9.64 27.10 -0.51
N PHE A 88 -8.95 26.61 -1.55
CA PHE A 88 -8.14 27.44 -2.43
C PHE A 88 -8.96 28.35 -3.37
N SER A 89 -10.14 27.91 -3.81
CA SER A 89 -11.03 28.73 -4.65
C SER A 89 -11.75 29.80 -3.83
N ASN A 90 -12.09 29.54 -2.56
CA ASN A 90 -12.61 30.58 -1.66
C ASN A 90 -11.50 31.57 -1.24
N PHE A 91 -10.23 31.18 -1.27
CA PHE A 91 -9.06 32.06 -1.32
C PHE A 91 -8.83 32.64 -2.73
N GLU A 92 -9.92 33.06 -3.34
CA GLU A 92 -10.05 33.46 -4.73
C GLU A 92 -8.94 34.44 -5.13
N LEU A 93 -8.23 34.14 -6.22
CA LEU A 93 -7.33 35.05 -6.94
C LEU A 93 -7.91 36.47 -7.07
N SER A 94 -9.23 36.57 -7.21
CA SER A 94 -10.02 37.81 -7.28
C SER A 94 -10.16 38.54 -5.95
N THR A 95 -10.18 37.87 -4.80
CA THR A 95 -10.17 38.54 -3.50
C THR A 95 -8.80 39.14 -3.24
N VAL A 96 -7.73 38.43 -3.59
CA VAL A 96 -6.35 38.91 -3.48
C VAL A 96 -6.04 40.02 -4.50
N GLN A 97 -6.49 39.91 -5.75
CA GLN A 97 -6.38 40.97 -6.76
C GLN A 97 -7.24 42.19 -6.40
N ARG A 98 -8.48 42.01 -5.95
CA ARG A 98 -9.33 43.14 -5.50
C ARG A 98 -8.73 43.82 -4.27
N LEU A 99 -8.22 43.07 -3.31
CA LEU A 99 -7.50 43.64 -2.15
C LEU A 99 -6.26 44.41 -2.62
N GLY A 100 -5.49 43.87 -3.57
CA GLY A 100 -4.34 44.56 -4.19
C GLY A 100 -4.75 45.86 -4.91
N ASP A 101 -5.83 45.85 -5.67
CA ASP A 101 -6.34 47.01 -6.41
C ASP A 101 -6.94 48.08 -5.48
N TYR A 102 -7.68 47.69 -4.45
CA TYR A 102 -8.23 48.62 -3.45
C TYR A 102 -7.12 49.25 -2.58
N LEU A 103 -6.12 48.47 -2.19
CA LEU A 103 -5.02 48.95 -1.36
C LEU A 103 -3.99 49.77 -2.16
N SER A 104 -3.73 49.43 -3.42
CA SER A 104 -2.88 50.24 -4.31
C SER A 104 -3.50 51.60 -4.63
N GLY A 105 -4.83 51.68 -4.76
CA GLY A 105 -5.58 52.93 -4.89
C GLY A 105 -5.56 53.83 -3.65
N LEU A 106 -5.45 53.25 -2.45
CA LEU A 106 -5.41 53.98 -1.17
C LEU A 106 -3.99 54.35 -0.70
N MET A 107 -2.99 53.52 -0.99
CA MET A 107 -1.61 53.69 -0.51
C MET A 107 -0.63 54.28 -1.53
N GLY A 108 -1.06 54.56 -2.76
CA GLY A 108 -0.31 55.35 -3.75
C GLY A 108 1.11 54.85 -3.98
N ASN A 109 1.27 53.85 -4.87
CA ASN A 109 2.54 53.43 -5.50
C ASN A 109 3.74 53.11 -4.59
N ARG A 110 3.59 53.09 -3.26
CA ARG A 110 4.68 52.80 -2.30
C ARG A 110 4.77 51.34 -1.88
N VAL A 111 3.75 50.54 -2.20
CA VAL A 111 3.71 49.12 -1.87
C VAL A 111 3.51 48.35 -3.16
N ASP A 112 4.53 47.61 -3.57
CA ASP A 112 4.50 46.72 -4.73
C ASP A 112 3.70 45.46 -4.40
N PHE A 113 2.37 45.61 -4.38
CA PHE A 113 1.44 44.52 -4.14
C PHE A 113 1.55 43.41 -5.19
N GLN A 114 2.01 43.75 -6.39
CA GLN A 114 2.29 42.79 -7.45
C GLN A 114 3.44 41.87 -7.03
N GLY A 115 4.53 42.43 -6.48
CA GLY A 115 5.66 41.68 -5.94
C GLY A 115 5.30 40.78 -4.75
N ILE A 116 4.38 41.20 -3.87
CA ILE A 116 3.88 40.37 -2.73
C ILE A 116 3.04 39.20 -3.24
N ILE A 117 2.20 39.42 -4.25
CA ILE A 117 1.40 38.37 -4.87
C ILE A 117 2.31 37.39 -5.62
N ASP A 118 3.28 37.88 -6.40
CA ASP A 118 4.23 37.04 -7.12
C ASP A 118 5.10 36.21 -6.18
N SER A 119 5.54 36.78 -5.05
CA SER A 119 6.30 36.02 -4.03
C SER A 119 5.44 34.96 -3.34
N PHE A 120 4.17 35.24 -3.02
CA PHE A 120 3.24 34.23 -2.52
C PHE A 120 2.97 33.10 -3.53
N PHE A 121 2.79 33.44 -4.82
CA PHE A 121 2.64 32.44 -5.88
C PHE A 121 3.90 31.61 -6.06
N ASN A 122 5.08 32.23 -6.00
CA ASN A 122 6.34 31.51 -6.09
C ASN A 122 6.55 30.60 -4.87
N GLU A 123 6.18 31.02 -3.66
CA GLU A 123 6.29 30.22 -2.43
C GLU A 123 5.31 29.02 -2.43
N VAL A 124 4.08 29.20 -2.91
CA VAL A 124 3.12 28.10 -3.13
C VAL A 124 3.61 27.16 -4.22
N ARG A 125 4.16 27.70 -5.32
CA ARG A 125 4.70 26.92 -6.43
C ARG A 125 5.91 26.09 -5.98
N GLU A 126 6.86 26.69 -5.28
CA GLU A 126 8.01 26.00 -4.69
C GLU A 126 7.56 24.92 -3.71
N SER A 127 6.60 25.22 -2.82
CA SER A 127 6.03 24.22 -1.90
C SER A 127 5.40 23.03 -2.65
N ILE A 128 4.68 23.27 -3.76
CA ILE A 128 4.13 22.19 -4.59
C ILE A 128 5.25 21.39 -5.27
N PHE A 129 6.31 22.06 -5.79
CA PHE A 129 7.45 21.39 -6.41
C PHE A 129 8.30 20.60 -5.42
N GLU A 130 8.36 20.99 -4.15
CA GLU A 130 9.04 20.23 -3.09
C GLU A 130 8.21 19.04 -2.60
N ILE A 131 6.89 19.17 -2.54
CA ILE A 131 5.98 18.11 -2.11
C ILE A 131 5.79 17.06 -3.23
N ALA A 132 5.78 17.47 -4.50
CA ALA A 132 5.47 16.60 -5.63
C ALA A 132 6.35 15.33 -5.72
N PRO A 133 7.69 15.38 -5.59
CA PRO A 133 8.54 14.19 -5.62
C PRO A 133 8.24 13.21 -4.48
N ASN A 134 7.98 13.72 -3.28
CA ASN A 134 7.69 12.90 -2.10
C ASN A 134 6.33 12.19 -2.26
N VAL A 135 5.31 12.90 -2.73
CA VAL A 135 3.98 12.32 -2.99
C VAL A 135 4.06 11.25 -4.09
N ILE A 136 4.78 11.52 -5.19
CA ILE A 136 4.96 10.54 -6.26
C ILE A 136 5.68 9.29 -5.74
N GLY A 137 6.73 9.47 -4.93
CA GLY A 137 7.45 8.37 -4.27
C GLY A 137 6.52 7.51 -3.40
N SER A 138 5.73 8.13 -2.53
CA SER A 138 4.75 7.43 -1.69
C SER A 138 3.67 6.70 -2.49
N ILE A 139 3.18 7.30 -3.59
CA ILE A 139 2.21 6.63 -4.47
C ILE A 139 2.85 5.40 -5.13
N MET A 140 4.10 5.51 -5.61
CA MET A 140 4.80 4.36 -6.20
C MET A 140 5.03 3.24 -5.18
N GLU A 141 5.46 3.58 -3.96
CA GLU A 141 5.59 2.62 -2.87
C GLU A 141 4.26 1.93 -2.56
N LEU A 142 3.16 2.69 -2.49
CA LEU A 142 1.82 2.16 -2.30
C LEU A 142 1.39 1.24 -3.44
N VAL A 143 1.58 1.64 -4.69
CA VAL A 143 1.21 0.82 -5.86
C VAL A 143 1.99 -0.49 -5.89
N LEU A 144 3.31 -0.43 -5.65
CA LEU A 144 4.16 -1.62 -5.57
C LEU A 144 3.77 -2.50 -4.37
N GLY A 145 3.52 -1.90 -3.21
CA GLY A 145 3.08 -2.60 -2.01
C GLY A 145 1.75 -3.31 -2.21
N LEU A 146 0.75 -2.64 -2.81
CA LEU A 146 -0.53 -3.25 -3.17
C LEU A 146 -0.35 -4.36 -4.20
N PHE A 147 0.49 -4.18 -5.20
CA PHE A 147 0.79 -5.22 -6.19
C PHE A 147 1.37 -6.47 -5.51
N ILE A 148 2.35 -6.31 -4.62
CA ILE A 148 2.93 -7.40 -3.84
C ILE A 148 1.87 -8.04 -2.94
N MET A 149 1.05 -7.23 -2.26
CA MET A 149 -0.02 -7.71 -1.40
C MET A 149 -0.98 -8.62 -2.18
N PHE A 150 -1.52 -8.14 -3.31
CA PHE A 150 -2.44 -8.91 -4.14
C PHE A 150 -1.78 -10.14 -4.75
N PHE A 151 -0.50 -10.05 -5.12
CA PHE A 151 0.29 -11.18 -5.58
C PHE A 151 0.39 -12.25 -4.49
N VAL A 152 0.77 -11.89 -3.26
CA VAL A 152 0.84 -12.84 -2.14
C VAL A 152 -0.53 -13.44 -1.85
N MET A 153 -1.59 -12.62 -1.82
CA MET A 153 -2.96 -13.11 -1.65
C MET A 153 -3.35 -14.13 -2.72
N TYR A 154 -3.00 -13.88 -3.98
CA TYR A 154 -3.29 -14.80 -5.08
C TYR A 154 -2.70 -16.18 -4.86
N TYR A 155 -1.40 -16.26 -4.54
CA TYR A 155 -0.73 -17.52 -4.28
C TYR A 155 -1.22 -18.16 -2.99
N ALA A 156 -1.52 -17.36 -1.95
CA ALA A 156 -2.07 -17.87 -0.70
C ALA A 156 -3.47 -18.50 -0.89
N PHE A 157 -4.37 -17.88 -1.65
CA PHE A 157 -5.66 -18.49 -1.98
C PHE A 157 -5.54 -19.72 -2.86
N ARG A 158 -4.68 -19.66 -3.90
CA ARG A 158 -4.56 -20.72 -4.90
C ARG A 158 -3.85 -21.96 -4.33
N ASP A 159 -2.70 -21.76 -3.68
CA ASP A 159 -1.77 -22.82 -3.31
C ASP A 159 -1.61 -22.97 -1.79
N GLY A 160 -2.33 -22.20 -0.97
CA GLY A 160 -2.17 -22.15 0.48
C GLY A 160 -2.29 -23.51 1.16
N GLU A 161 -3.23 -24.37 0.73
CA GLU A 161 -3.38 -25.74 1.25
C GLU A 161 -2.11 -26.57 1.00
N HIS A 162 -1.53 -26.50 -0.20
CA HIS A 162 -0.30 -27.22 -0.54
C HIS A 162 0.92 -26.69 0.21
N ILE A 163 1.00 -25.37 0.40
CA ILE A 163 2.08 -24.72 1.17
C ILE A 163 2.02 -25.20 2.63
N LEU A 164 0.83 -25.18 3.25
CA LEU A 164 0.62 -25.66 4.62
C LEU A 164 1.01 -27.14 4.79
N LEU A 165 0.60 -28.00 3.85
CA LEU A 165 0.97 -29.41 3.88
C LEU A 165 2.48 -29.62 3.78
N ARG A 166 3.16 -28.87 2.90
CA ARG A 166 4.62 -28.95 2.76
C ARG A 166 5.35 -28.49 4.03
N ILE A 167 4.90 -27.40 4.65
CA ILE A 167 5.44 -26.93 5.94
C ILE A 167 5.25 -28.01 7.02
N LYS A 168 4.06 -28.60 7.12
CA LYS A 168 3.78 -29.69 8.09
C LYS A 168 4.67 -30.92 7.86
N GLN A 169 5.00 -31.24 6.61
CA GLN A 169 5.85 -32.37 6.25
C GLN A 169 7.33 -32.12 6.53
N MET A 170 7.83 -30.90 6.36
CA MET A 170 9.24 -30.53 6.61
C MET A 170 9.62 -30.51 8.09
N LEU A 171 8.64 -30.34 8.99
CA LEU A 171 8.90 -30.35 10.43
C LEU A 171 9.31 -31.77 10.89
N PRO A 172 10.49 -31.94 11.52
CA PRO A 172 10.92 -33.23 12.06
C PRO A 172 10.30 -33.49 13.45
N LEU A 173 8.97 -33.44 13.52
CA LEU A 173 8.19 -33.64 14.75
C LEU A 173 7.25 -34.84 14.62
N GLU A 174 6.85 -35.42 15.76
CA GLU A 174 5.81 -36.45 15.83
C GLU A 174 4.46 -35.92 15.33
N THR A 175 3.66 -36.79 14.69
CA THR A 175 2.39 -36.41 14.05
C THR A 175 1.39 -35.77 15.01
N SER A 176 1.30 -36.27 16.25
CA SER A 176 0.45 -35.72 17.31
C SER A 176 0.84 -34.30 17.70
N LEU A 177 2.14 -34.04 17.84
CA LEU A 177 2.67 -32.72 18.19
C LEU A 177 2.52 -31.73 17.02
N LYS A 178 2.70 -32.19 15.78
CA LYS A 178 2.40 -31.38 14.58
C LYS A 178 0.96 -30.89 14.61
N GLU A 179 0.00 -31.79 14.79
CA GLU A 179 -1.42 -31.42 14.79
C GLU A 179 -1.77 -30.46 15.91
N LYS A 180 -1.24 -30.70 17.12
CA LYS A 180 -1.43 -29.79 18.25
C LYS A 180 -0.85 -28.39 17.97
N LEU A 181 0.34 -28.30 17.40
CA LEU A 181 0.97 -27.03 17.03
C LEU A 181 0.14 -26.27 16.00
N PHE A 182 -0.26 -26.91 14.90
CA PHE A 182 -1.07 -26.24 13.88
C PHE A 182 -2.45 -25.84 14.38
N HIS A 183 -3.06 -26.65 15.25
CA HIS A 183 -4.30 -26.29 15.92
C HIS A 183 -4.11 -25.04 16.78
N GLU A 184 -3.07 -25.00 17.62
CA GLU A 184 -2.79 -23.87 18.48
C GLU A 184 -2.52 -22.59 17.70
N VAL A 185 -1.67 -22.66 16.66
CA VAL A 185 -1.41 -21.51 15.77
C VAL A 185 -2.71 -21.00 15.16
N ARG A 186 -3.60 -21.90 14.72
CA ARG A 186 -4.91 -21.52 14.18
C ARG A 186 -5.78 -20.85 15.23
N THR A 187 -5.86 -21.39 16.44
CA THR A 187 -6.65 -20.82 17.55
C THR A 187 -6.17 -19.42 17.90
N VAL A 188 -4.86 -19.22 18.08
CA VAL A 188 -4.28 -17.90 18.39
C VAL A 188 -4.53 -16.92 17.25
N THR A 189 -4.33 -17.34 16.00
CA THR A 189 -4.60 -16.51 14.81
C THR A 189 -6.08 -16.11 14.75
N GLN A 190 -6.99 -17.03 15.05
CA GLN A 190 -8.43 -16.76 15.11
C GLN A 190 -8.79 -15.81 16.24
N GLY A 191 -8.22 -15.99 17.43
CA GLY A 191 -8.44 -15.09 18.58
C GLY A 191 -8.03 -13.66 18.26
N VAL A 192 -6.85 -13.47 17.66
CA VAL A 192 -6.35 -12.13 17.28
C VAL A 192 -7.18 -11.50 16.15
N LEU A 193 -7.60 -12.27 15.15
CA LEU A 193 -8.31 -11.73 13.98
C LEU A 193 -9.80 -11.49 14.20
N TYR A 194 -10.47 -12.38 14.95
CA TYR A 194 -11.90 -12.29 15.22
C TYR A 194 -12.20 -11.65 16.60
N GLY A 195 -11.18 -11.41 17.43
CA GLY A 195 -11.32 -10.72 18.71
C GLY A 195 -12.05 -11.54 19.77
N GLN A 196 -11.65 -12.82 19.95
CA GLN A 196 -12.17 -13.69 21.02
C GLN A 196 -11.23 -13.75 22.22
#